data_AF-A0A968LMX0-F1
#
_entry.id   AF-A0A968LMX0-F1
#
_cell.length_a   1.000
_cell.length_b   1.000
_cell.length_c   1.000
_cell.angle_alpha   90.00
_cell.angle_beta   90.00
_cell.angle_gamma   90.00
#
_symmetry.space_group_name_H-M   'P 1'
#
loop_
_entity.id
_entity.type
_entity.pdbx_description
1 polymer ?
#
loop_
_entity_poly.entity_id
_entity_poly.type
_entity_poly.pdbx_seq_one_letter_code
_entity_poly.pdbx_strand_id
1 'polypeptide(L)'
;TGALEAPADTGEQPAADEGELIVEDSAEGDIVEDPVEDPIEDPVEDPQPKPKPKPQGDKPKPAPKPTIDPVATLKDARKQTMGGNPKQGYNLAKDAYDAGGGSDAATVMVIAACKMGSASKAKSAYKKVSAKDKPSLQKICSPLGIELE
;
A
#
# COMPACT_ATOMS: atom_id res chain seq x y z
N THR A 1 -21.94 -46.06 -37.78
CA THR A 1 -21.86 -46.85 -36.54
C THR A 1 -21.00 -46.09 -35.55
N GLY A 2 -21.50 -45.87 -34.32
CA GLY A 2 -20.87 -45.04 -33.28
C GLY A 2 -21.54 -43.67 -33.17
N ALA A 3 -22.83 -43.59 -32.84
CA ALA A 3 -23.42 -43.66 -31.48
C ALA A 3 -23.11 -42.40 -30.66
N LEU A 4 -24.16 -41.58 -30.52
CA LEU A 4 -24.32 -40.54 -29.51
C LEU A 4 -24.14 -41.15 -28.13
N GLU A 5 -23.57 -40.40 -27.18
CA GLU A 5 -24.05 -40.40 -25.80
C GLU A 5 -23.50 -39.17 -25.05
N ALA A 6 -24.44 -38.34 -24.59
CA ALA A 6 -24.23 -37.35 -23.55
C ALA A 6 -24.67 -37.98 -22.22
N PRO A 7 -24.06 -37.60 -21.09
CA PRO A 7 -24.78 -37.61 -19.83
C PRO A 7 -25.25 -36.19 -19.48
N ALA A 8 -26.57 -36.06 -19.40
CA ALA A 8 -27.19 -35.14 -18.46
C ALA A 8 -26.87 -35.63 -17.04
N ASP A 9 -26.44 -34.75 -16.15
CA ASP A 9 -26.55 -35.00 -14.72
C ASP A 9 -26.95 -33.72 -13.98
N THR A 10 -28.07 -33.90 -13.29
CA THR A 10 -28.86 -32.95 -12.52
C THR A 10 -28.34 -32.96 -11.10
N GLY A 11 -28.13 -31.81 -10.46
CA GLY A 11 -27.81 -31.84 -9.03
C GLY A 11 -27.67 -30.49 -8.35
N GLU A 12 -28.74 -30.09 -7.67
CA GLU A 12 -28.74 -29.39 -6.39
C GLU A 12 -28.16 -27.96 -6.29
N GLN A 13 -29.06 -26.97 -6.31
CA GLN A 13 -28.96 -25.86 -5.36
C GLN A 13 -29.35 -26.37 -3.96
N PRO A 14 -28.71 -25.87 -2.90
CA PRO A 14 -29.56 -25.24 -1.89
C PRO A 14 -29.02 -23.93 -1.29
N ALA A 15 -30.02 -23.16 -0.85
CA ALA A 15 -30.09 -22.30 0.33
C ALA A 15 -29.29 -20.98 0.36
N ALA A 16 -30.08 -19.91 0.32
CA ALA A 16 -29.84 -18.69 1.07
C ALA A 16 -29.49 -19.01 2.53
N ASP A 17 -28.49 -18.31 3.06
CA ASP A 17 -28.35 -18.09 4.50
C ASP A 17 -28.33 -16.57 4.71
N GLU A 18 -29.48 -16.09 5.15
CA GLU A 18 -29.75 -14.70 5.51
C GLU A 18 -29.25 -14.51 6.95
N GLY A 19 -27.96 -14.22 7.08
CA GLY A 19 -27.35 -13.87 8.36
C GLY A 19 -27.60 -12.41 8.72
N GLU A 20 -28.83 -12.10 9.15
CA GLU A 20 -29.15 -10.91 9.92
C GLU A 20 -28.83 -11.18 11.40
N LEU A 21 -27.85 -10.46 11.97
CA LEU A 21 -27.77 -10.25 13.41
C LEU A 21 -27.06 -8.93 13.69
N ILE A 22 -27.89 -7.89 13.70
CA ILE A 22 -27.87 -6.78 14.65
C ILE A 22 -27.14 -7.08 15.97
N VAL A 23 -26.13 -6.26 16.29
CA VAL A 23 -25.91 -5.75 17.65
C VAL A 23 -25.54 -4.28 17.54
N GLU A 24 -26.57 -3.43 17.51
CA GLU A 24 -26.48 -2.12 18.17
C GLU A 24 -26.51 -2.38 19.67
N ASP A 25 -25.52 -1.89 20.43
CA ASP A 25 -25.79 -1.25 21.72
C ASP A 25 -24.54 -0.56 22.30
N SER A 26 -24.83 0.59 22.90
CA SER A 26 -24.19 1.18 24.08
C SER A 26 -22.97 2.09 23.95
N ALA A 27 -23.31 3.37 24.13
CA ALA A 27 -22.83 4.23 25.22
C ALA A 27 -21.75 5.26 24.86
N GLU A 28 -22.27 6.38 24.36
CA GLU A 28 -22.11 7.72 24.93
C GLU A 28 -21.07 7.86 26.06
N GLY A 29 -19.97 8.55 25.74
CA GLY A 29 -18.97 9.04 26.69
C GLY A 29 -18.83 10.55 26.52
N ASP A 30 -19.72 11.24 27.23
CA ASP A 30 -19.88 12.69 27.39
C ASP A 30 -18.68 13.33 28.13
N ILE A 31 -18.19 14.44 27.57
CA ILE A 31 -17.72 15.68 28.23
C ILE A 31 -16.80 15.56 29.46
N VAL A 32 -15.55 16.03 29.30
CA VAL A 32 -14.96 16.94 30.31
C VAL A 32 -14.27 18.10 29.58
N GLU A 33 -14.84 19.28 29.76
CA GLU A 33 -14.42 20.60 29.31
C GLU A 33 -13.57 21.25 30.45
N ASP A 34 -12.37 21.76 30.12
CA ASP A 34 -11.65 22.94 30.68
C ASP A 34 -11.26 23.01 32.19
N PRO A 35 -10.47 24.00 32.69
CA PRO A 35 -9.28 24.71 32.18
C PRO A 35 -8.10 24.81 33.20
N VAL A 36 -7.04 25.53 32.79
CA VAL A 36 -6.27 26.58 33.52
C VAL A 36 -4.74 26.37 33.56
N GLU A 37 -4.09 27.33 32.88
CA GLU A 37 -2.81 28.02 33.14
C GLU A 37 -1.84 27.51 34.21
N ASP A 38 -0.54 27.44 33.87
CA ASP A 38 0.42 28.45 34.35
C ASP A 38 1.65 28.55 33.41
N PRO A 39 2.18 29.77 33.16
CA PRO A 39 3.25 30.03 32.19
C PRO A 39 4.62 29.78 32.80
N ILE A 40 5.43 28.94 32.16
CA ILE A 40 6.86 28.88 32.47
C ILE A 40 7.55 29.95 31.62
N GLU A 41 7.74 31.12 32.24
CA GLU A 41 8.69 32.15 31.83
C GLU A 41 10.13 31.59 31.87
N ASP A 42 10.84 31.79 30.75
CA ASP A 42 12.27 32.10 30.56
C ASP A 42 13.36 31.39 31.38
N PRO A 43 14.45 30.94 30.72
CA PRO A 43 15.45 31.91 30.28
C PRO A 43 15.98 31.74 28.85
N VAL A 44 16.10 32.88 28.17
CA VAL A 44 16.98 33.17 27.04
C VAL A 44 18.35 32.48 27.19
N GLU A 45 18.53 31.34 26.50
CA GLU A 45 19.87 30.81 26.25
C GLU A 45 20.42 31.41 24.96
N ASP A 46 21.40 32.28 25.17
CA ASP A 46 22.44 32.83 24.29
C ASP A 46 22.45 32.36 22.81
N PRO A 47 22.43 33.29 21.84
CA PRO A 47 22.62 32.94 20.44
C PRO A 47 24.04 32.41 20.23
N GLN A 48 24.18 31.08 20.25
CA GLN A 48 25.42 30.42 19.87
C GLN A 48 25.94 31.02 18.55
N PRO A 49 27.22 31.42 18.49
CA PRO A 49 27.80 32.00 17.28
C PRO A 49 27.71 30.98 16.15
N LYS A 50 26.91 31.33 15.13
CA LYS A 50 26.74 30.57 13.88
C LYS A 50 28.12 30.14 13.37
N PRO A 51 28.41 28.83 13.28
CA PRO A 51 29.60 28.36 12.60
C PRO A 51 29.55 28.83 11.14
N LYS A 52 30.65 29.45 10.70
CA LYS A 52 30.86 29.94 9.32
C LYS A 52 30.42 28.88 8.30
N PRO A 53 29.84 29.28 7.15
CA PRO A 53 29.53 28.38 6.06
C PRO A 53 30.77 27.59 5.67
N LYS A 54 30.76 26.27 5.91
CA LYS A 54 31.74 25.38 5.28
C LYS A 54 31.57 25.50 3.77
N PRO A 55 32.66 25.58 2.99
CA PRO A 55 32.57 25.55 1.54
C PRO A 55 31.74 24.33 1.14
N GLN A 56 30.70 24.57 0.34
CA GLN A 56 29.91 23.53 -0.30
C GLN A 56 30.87 22.74 -1.19
N GLY A 57 31.48 21.70 -0.63
CA GLY A 57 32.21 20.72 -1.40
C GLY A 57 31.26 20.17 -2.45
N ASP A 58 31.68 20.27 -3.71
CA ASP A 58 31.01 19.75 -4.89
C ASP A 58 30.30 18.43 -4.58
N LYS A 59 28.97 18.48 -4.40
CA LYS A 59 28.16 17.28 -4.41
C LYS A 59 28.46 16.58 -5.74
N PRO A 60 28.92 15.32 -5.74
CA PRO A 60 29.03 14.55 -6.96
C PRO A 60 27.66 14.60 -7.65
N LYS A 61 27.65 15.12 -8.88
CA LYS A 61 26.46 15.15 -9.73
C LYS A 61 25.88 13.73 -9.73
N PRO A 62 24.60 13.52 -9.36
CA PRO A 62 24.00 12.20 -9.37
C PRO A 62 24.28 11.55 -10.72
N ALA A 63 24.88 10.35 -10.69
CA ALA A 63 25.09 9.59 -11.91
C ALA A 63 23.75 9.53 -12.67
N PRO A 64 23.76 9.67 -14.01
CA PRO A 64 22.53 9.58 -14.79
C PRO A 64 21.82 8.29 -14.41
N LYS A 65 20.60 8.42 -13.88
CA LYS A 65 19.77 7.26 -13.55
C LYS A 65 19.71 6.39 -14.81
N PRO A 66 19.89 5.07 -14.70
CA PRO A 66 19.71 4.19 -15.84
C PRO A 66 18.37 4.51 -16.50
N THR A 67 18.37 4.63 -17.83
CA THR A 67 17.16 4.88 -18.63
C THR A 67 16.29 3.63 -18.59
N ILE A 68 15.63 3.42 -17.45
CA ILE A 68 14.65 2.36 -17.25
C ILE A 68 13.36 2.86 -17.89
N ASP A 69 12.80 2.08 -18.82
CA ASP A 69 11.46 2.35 -19.34
C ASP A 69 10.43 1.95 -18.28
N PRO A 70 9.76 2.90 -17.59
CA PRO A 70 8.91 2.58 -16.46
C PRO A 70 7.71 1.72 -16.87
N VAL A 71 7.26 1.82 -18.13
CA VAL A 71 6.10 1.09 -18.63
C VAL A 71 6.43 -0.39 -18.85
N ALA A 72 7.56 -0.67 -19.50
CA ALA A 72 8.06 -2.03 -19.71
C ALA A 72 8.36 -2.71 -18.37
N THR A 73 9.09 -2.02 -17.48
CA THR A 73 9.41 -2.56 -16.15
C THR A 73 8.16 -2.83 -15.33
N LEU A 74 7.14 -1.97 -15.39
CA LEU A 74 5.88 -2.19 -14.69
C LEU A 74 5.11 -3.39 -15.26
N LYS A 75 5.11 -3.60 -16.59
CA LYS A 75 4.53 -4.80 -17.19
C LYS A 75 5.20 -6.06 -16.66
N ASP A 76 6.52 -6.07 -16.57
CA ASP A 76 7.25 -7.22 -16.04
C ASP A 76 7.05 -7.39 -14.53
N ALA A 77 6.94 -6.30 -13.78
CA ALA A 77 6.56 -6.32 -12.37
C ALA A 77 5.20 -7.00 -12.14
N ARG A 78 4.20 -6.69 -12.97
CA ARG A 78 2.88 -7.33 -12.94
C ARG A 78 2.97 -8.82 -13.24
N LYS A 79 3.72 -9.19 -14.30
CA LYS A 79 3.94 -10.60 -14.65
C LYS A 79 4.59 -11.38 -13.50
N GLN A 80 5.66 -10.84 -12.88
CA GLN A 80 6.34 -11.52 -11.78
C GLN A 80 5.46 -11.62 -10.53
N THR A 81 4.70 -10.57 -10.23
CA THR A 81 3.73 -10.56 -9.11
C THR A 81 2.65 -11.63 -9.27
N MET A 82 2.16 -11.83 -10.50
CA MET A 82 1.13 -12.82 -10.79
C MET A 82 1.70 -14.22 -11.04
N GLY A 83 2.91 -14.34 -11.57
CA GLY A 83 3.60 -15.58 -11.91
C GLY A 83 4.30 -16.28 -10.74
N GLY A 84 4.00 -15.92 -9.50
CA GLY A 84 4.54 -16.60 -8.32
C GLY A 84 5.84 -16.01 -7.74
N ASN A 85 6.37 -14.91 -8.31
CA ASN A 85 7.56 -14.23 -7.83
C ASN A 85 7.23 -12.82 -7.28
N PRO A 86 6.43 -12.69 -6.20
CA PRO A 86 6.01 -11.38 -5.69
C PRO A 86 7.17 -10.51 -5.21
N LYS A 87 8.27 -11.12 -4.74
CA LYS A 87 9.48 -10.37 -4.36
C LYS A 87 10.15 -9.68 -5.55
N GLN A 88 10.27 -10.38 -6.69
CA GLN A 88 10.81 -9.77 -7.91
C GLN A 88 9.83 -8.75 -8.49
N GLY A 89 8.54 -9.06 -8.47
CA GLY A 89 7.49 -8.12 -8.86
C GLY A 89 7.52 -6.82 -8.07
N TYR A 90 7.73 -6.89 -6.75
CA TYR A 90 7.87 -5.71 -5.90
C TYR A 90 9.08 -4.86 -6.27
N ASN A 91 10.25 -5.48 -6.49
CA ASN A 91 11.48 -4.77 -6.84
C ASN A 91 11.34 -4.06 -8.19
N LEU A 92 10.82 -4.77 -9.21
CA LEU A 92 10.56 -4.16 -10.52
C LEU A 92 9.54 -3.03 -10.44
N ALA A 93 8.47 -3.20 -9.66
CA ALA A 93 7.48 -2.14 -9.47
C ALA A 93 8.11 -0.93 -8.76
N LYS A 94 9.00 -1.15 -7.80
CA LYS A 94 9.76 -0.10 -7.14
C LYS A 94 10.68 0.62 -8.12
N ASP A 95 11.41 -0.10 -8.95
CA ASP A 95 12.28 0.48 -9.98
C ASP A 95 11.47 1.33 -10.97
N ALA A 96 10.32 0.82 -11.41
CA ALA A 96 9.38 1.57 -12.26
C ALA A 96 8.84 2.82 -11.55
N TYR A 97 8.50 2.73 -10.25
CA TYR A 97 8.04 3.86 -9.45
C TYR A 97 9.12 4.96 -9.36
N ASP A 98 10.35 4.56 -9.03
CA ASP A 98 11.51 5.44 -8.89
C ASP A 98 11.93 6.07 -10.25
N ALA A 99 11.55 5.42 -11.37
CA ALA A 99 11.70 5.90 -12.74
C ALA A 99 10.51 6.74 -13.25
N GLY A 100 9.48 7.00 -12.43
CA GLY A 100 8.35 7.86 -12.79
C GLY A 100 7.05 7.14 -13.17
N GLY A 101 6.93 5.84 -12.89
CA GLY A 101 5.72 5.04 -13.14
C GLY A 101 4.50 5.39 -12.27
N GLY A 102 4.66 6.32 -11.31
CA GLY A 102 3.55 6.94 -10.58
C GLY A 102 2.67 5.95 -9.79
N SER A 103 1.38 6.27 -9.70
CA SER A 103 0.42 5.51 -8.88
C SER A 103 0.25 4.06 -9.35
N ASP A 104 0.37 3.79 -10.65
CA ASP A 104 0.26 2.42 -11.18
C ASP A 104 1.37 1.51 -10.64
N ALA A 105 2.59 2.03 -10.55
CA ALA A 105 3.71 1.29 -9.98
C ALA A 105 3.50 1.05 -8.47
N ALA A 106 2.98 2.05 -7.74
CA ALA A 106 2.62 1.90 -6.34
C ALA A 106 1.52 0.83 -6.12
N THR A 107 0.51 0.77 -7.00
CA THR A 107 -0.53 -0.26 -6.96
C THR A 107 0.07 -1.67 -7.09
N VAL A 108 1.00 -1.86 -8.03
CA VAL A 108 1.69 -3.15 -8.19
C VAL A 108 2.56 -3.47 -6.98
N MET A 109 3.23 -2.47 -6.39
CA MET A 109 3.99 -2.65 -5.14
C MET A 109 3.09 -3.13 -3.99
N VAL A 110 1.86 -2.60 -3.85
CA VAL A 110 0.92 -3.05 -2.82
C VAL A 110 0.52 -4.50 -3.05
N ILE A 111 0.09 -4.85 -4.27
CA ILE A 111 -0.33 -6.23 -4.61
C ILE A 111 0.82 -7.21 -4.36
N ALA A 112 2.03 -6.87 -4.82
CA ALA A 112 3.21 -7.69 -4.61
C ALA A 112 3.55 -7.85 -3.13
N ALA A 113 3.48 -6.76 -2.35
CA ALA A 113 3.70 -6.78 -0.91
C ALA A 113 2.69 -7.66 -0.17
N CYS A 114 1.41 -7.60 -0.57
CA CYS A 114 0.37 -8.44 0.02
C CYS A 114 0.61 -9.92 -0.28
N LYS A 115 0.92 -10.26 -1.54
CA LYS A 115 1.21 -11.65 -1.94
C LYS A 115 2.46 -12.23 -1.29
N MET A 116 3.42 -11.41 -0.87
CA MET A 116 4.58 -11.85 -0.10
C MET A 116 4.39 -11.77 1.42
N GLY A 117 3.19 -11.48 1.92
CA GLY A 117 2.91 -11.42 3.37
C GLY A 117 3.53 -10.22 4.09
N SER A 118 3.94 -9.16 3.37
CA SER A 118 4.66 -8.02 3.95
C SER A 118 3.73 -6.83 4.23
N ALA A 119 3.02 -6.87 5.35
CA ALA A 119 2.09 -5.81 5.78
C ALA A 119 2.74 -4.41 5.78
N SER A 120 3.94 -4.26 6.33
CA SER A 120 4.64 -2.97 6.42
C SER A 120 4.96 -2.38 5.05
N LYS A 121 5.34 -3.22 4.08
CA LYS A 121 5.61 -2.79 2.69
C LYS A 121 4.31 -2.43 1.99
N ALA A 122 3.24 -3.19 2.22
CA ALA A 122 1.94 -2.95 1.64
C ALA A 122 1.35 -1.62 2.14
N LYS A 123 1.29 -1.39 3.46
CA LYS A 123 0.86 -0.11 4.06
C LYS A 123 1.68 1.09 3.54
N SER A 124 3.00 0.93 3.45
CA SER A 124 3.90 1.99 2.97
C SER A 124 3.70 2.36 1.49
N ALA A 125 3.37 1.38 0.66
CA ALA A 125 3.05 1.60 -0.76
C ALA A 125 1.62 2.13 -0.91
N TYR A 126 0.67 1.65 -0.11
CA TYR A 126 -0.74 2.04 -0.13
C TYR A 126 -0.97 3.54 0.10
N LYS A 127 -0.17 4.16 0.96
CA LYS A 127 -0.18 5.62 1.17
C LYS A 127 0.16 6.43 -0.09
N LYS A 128 0.84 5.81 -1.06
CA LYS A 128 1.25 6.43 -2.33
C LYS A 128 0.27 6.15 -3.47
N VAL A 129 -0.73 5.31 -3.24
CA VAL A 129 -1.74 4.95 -4.24
C VAL A 129 -2.86 5.99 -4.25
N SER A 130 -3.48 6.16 -5.42
CA SER A 130 -4.65 7.04 -5.56
C SER A 130 -5.83 6.53 -4.73
N ALA A 131 -6.64 7.45 -4.18
CA ALA A 131 -7.81 7.08 -3.37
C ALA A 131 -8.82 6.20 -4.12
N LYS A 132 -8.82 6.22 -5.46
CA LYS A 132 -9.72 5.42 -6.31
C LYS A 132 -9.35 3.94 -6.31
N ASP A 133 -8.06 3.61 -6.21
CA ASP A 133 -7.57 2.23 -6.29
C ASP A 133 -7.48 1.55 -4.90
N LYS A 134 -7.44 2.37 -3.85
CA LYS A 134 -7.42 1.95 -2.45
C LYS A 134 -8.46 0.88 -2.06
N PRO A 135 -9.76 0.99 -2.39
CA PRO A 135 -10.75 -0.02 -2.02
C PRO A 135 -10.52 -1.37 -2.72
N SER A 136 -10.04 -1.35 -3.97
CA SER A 136 -9.70 -2.56 -4.70
C SER A 136 -8.49 -3.27 -4.09
N LEU A 137 -7.49 -2.50 -3.64
CA LEU A 137 -6.30 -3.05 -2.99
C LEU A 137 -6.61 -3.65 -1.62
N GLN A 138 -7.50 -3.04 -0.82
CA GLN A 138 -7.96 -3.63 0.43
C GLN A 138 -8.57 -5.01 0.20
N LYS A 139 -9.48 -5.16 -0.78
CA LYS A 139 -10.09 -6.46 -1.12
C LYS A 139 -9.09 -7.54 -1.53
N ILE A 140 -7.94 -7.16 -2.10
CA ILE A 140 -6.88 -8.10 -2.48
C ILE A 140 -6.03 -8.52 -1.26
N CYS A 141 -5.84 -7.62 -0.30
CA CYS A 141 -4.91 -7.80 0.82
C CYS A 141 -5.58 -8.33 2.10
N SER A 142 -6.85 -8.00 2.34
CA SER A 142 -7.65 -8.51 3.45
C SER A 142 -7.70 -10.05 3.52
N PRO A 143 -7.95 -10.82 2.43
CA PRO A 143 -7.94 -12.28 2.51
C PRO A 143 -6.54 -12.88 2.79
N LEU A 144 -5.49 -12.07 2.69
CA LEU A 144 -4.11 -12.44 3.02
C LEU A 144 -3.74 -12.02 4.46
N GLY A 145 -4.71 -11.54 5.25
CA GLY A 145 -4.50 -11.07 6.63
C GLY A 145 -3.77 -9.73 6.72
N ILE A 146 -3.79 -8.92 5.65
CA ILE A 146 -3.11 -7.63 5.60
C ILE A 146 -4.14 -6.52 5.45
N GLU A 147 -4.35 -5.77 6.53
CA GLU A 147 -5.17 -4.57 6.52
C GLU A 147 -4.38 -3.38 5.98
N LEU A 148 -5.00 -2.58 5.11
CA LEU A 148 -4.40 -1.40 4.48
C LEU A 148 -5.16 -0.16 4.92
N GLU A 149 -4.46 0.74 5.60
CA GLU A 149 -4.97 1.96 6.21
C GLU A 149 -4.14 3.17 5.76
#